data_AF-A0A7V1KNK8-F1
#
_entry.id   AF-A0A7V1KNK8-F1
#
_cell.length_a   1.000
_cell.length_b   1.000
_cell.length_c   1.000
_cell.angle_alpha   90.00
_cell.angle_beta   90.00
_cell.angle_gamma   90.00
#
_symmetry.space_group_name_H-M   'P 1'
#
loop_
_entity.id
_entity.type
_entity.pdbx_description
1 polymer ?
#
loop_
_entity_poly.entity_id
_entity_poly.type
_entity_poly.pdbx_seq_one_letter_code
_entity_poly.pdbx_strand_id
1 'polypeptide(L)' 'MTLVAKLERLSNAFGVAGFEDEVREIIRDMVSPYVDTCQVDPLGNLICSRGEGEAVMLDAHMDE' A
#
# COMPACT_ATOMS: atom_id res chain seq x y z
N MET A 1 0.67 -16.30 2.94
CA MET A 1 1.54 -15.87 4.06
C MET A 1 0.71 -15.70 5.32
N THR A 2 1.26 -16.06 6.48
CA THR A 2 0.64 -15.78 7.79
C THR A 2 0.67 -14.27 8.08
N LEU A 3 -0.07 -13.82 9.10
CA LEU A 3 -0.04 -12.42 9.53
C LEU A 3 1.38 -11.97 9.93
N VAL A 4 2.05 -12.77 10.76
CA VAL A 4 3.42 -12.49 11.21
C VAL A 4 4.38 -12.34 10.02
N ALA A 5 4.30 -13.24 9.05
CA ALA A 5 5.16 -13.15 7.85
C ALA A 5 4.84 -11.92 6.97
N LYS A 6 3.60 -11.44 6.94
CA LYS A 6 3.26 -10.19 6.25
C LYS A 6 3.85 -8.98 6.96
N LEU A 7 3.72 -8.93 8.29
CA LEU A 7 4.28 -7.86 9.11
C LEU A 7 5.80 -7.81 8.99
N GLU A 8 6.47 -8.96 9.07
CA GLU A 8 7.91 -9.06 8.88
C GLU A 8 8.35 -8.59 7.48
N ARG A 9 7.62 -8.99 6.42
CA ARG A 9 7.93 -8.54 5.06
C ARG A 9 7.76 -7.03 4.88
N LEU A 10 6.71 -6.44 5.45
CA LEU A 10 6.49 -4.99 5.39
C LEU A 10 7.54 -4.24 6.22
N SER A 11 7.84 -4.73 7.42
CA SER A 11 8.80 -4.09 8.34
C SER A 11 10.25 -4.15 7.86
N ASN A 12 10.60 -5.12 7.01
CA ASN A 12 11.95 -5.26 6.46
C ASN A 12 12.10 -4.62 5.07
N ALA A 13 11.02 -4.10 4.48
CA ALA A 13 11.05 -3.46 3.18
C ALA A 13 11.70 -2.09 3.30
N PHE A 14 12.51 -1.71 2.31
CA PHE A 14 13.07 -0.35 2.26
C PHE A 14 11.97 0.67 1.94
N GLY A 15 11.85 1.71 2.76
CA GLY A 15 10.81 2.73 2.60
C GLY A 15 11.13 4.10 3.18
N VAL A 16 12.38 4.57 3.11
CA VAL A 16 12.70 5.93 3.61
C VAL A 16 11.89 6.98 2.85
N ALA A 17 11.42 8.02 3.56
CA ALA A 17 10.67 9.13 2.97
C ALA A 17 11.28 9.65 1.64
N GLY A 18 10.48 9.62 0.58
CA GLY A 18 10.84 9.96 -0.80
C GLY A 18 11.40 8.80 -1.65
N PHE A 19 11.56 7.61 -1.10
CA PHE A 19 12.06 6.41 -1.78
C PHE A 19 11.24 5.15 -1.46
N GLU A 20 9.92 5.29 -1.37
CA GLU A 20 8.98 4.27 -0.93
C GLU A 20 8.65 3.22 -2.01
N ASP A 21 9.41 3.16 -3.11
CA ASP A 21 9.10 2.31 -4.27
C ASP A 21 8.98 0.82 -3.88
N GLU A 22 9.87 0.30 -3.03
CA GLU A 22 9.88 -1.11 -2.64
C GLU A 22 8.67 -1.47 -1.75
N VAL A 23 8.49 -0.73 -0.64
CA VAL A 23 7.34 -0.96 0.25
C VAL A 23 6.01 -0.77 -0.48
N ARG A 24 5.93 0.19 -1.41
CA ARG A 24 4.75 0.42 -2.24
C ARG A 24 4.39 -0.76 -3.12
N GLU A 25 5.35 -1.37 -3.80
CA GLU A 25 5.07 -2.54 -4.65
C GLU A 25 4.68 -3.77 -3.81
N ILE A 26 5.29 -3.93 -2.62
CA ILE A 26 4.87 -4.98 -1.67
C ILE A 26 3.41 -4.77 -1.25
N ILE A 27 3.01 -3.55 -0.88
CA ILE A 27 1.62 -3.24 -0.53
C ILE A 27 0.71 -3.47 -1.73
N ARG A 28 1.07 -2.99 -2.93
CA ARG A 28 0.30 -3.18 -4.17
C ARG A 28 -0.02 -4.66 -4.40
N ASP A 29 0.97 -5.54 -4.33
CA ASP A 29 0.78 -6.98 -4.50
C ASP A 29 -0.18 -7.56 -3.45
N MET A 30 -0.07 -7.10 -2.20
CA MET A 30 -0.92 -7.58 -1.10
C MET A 30 -2.36 -7.10 -1.22
N VAL A 31 -2.62 -5.89 -1.74
CA VAL A 31 -3.97 -5.28 -1.78
C VAL A 31 -4.71 -5.54 -3.09
N SER A 32 -4.00 -5.71 -4.22
CA SER A 32 -4.61 -5.85 -5.56
C SER A 32 -5.73 -6.89 -5.67
N PRO A 33 -5.69 -8.06 -4.98
CA PRO A 33 -6.79 -9.02 -5.04
C PRO A 33 -8.09 -8.57 -4.37
N TYR A 34 -8.07 -7.46 -3.61
CA TYR A 34 -9.17 -7.02 -2.76
C TYR A 34 -9.81 -5.71 -3.20
N VAL A 35 -9.24 -5.03 -4.19
CA VAL A 35 -9.60 -3.67 -4.60
C VAL A 35 -9.92 -3.64 -6.10
N ASP A 36 -10.72 -2.66 -6.51
CA ASP A 36 -11.15 -2.52 -7.91
C ASP A 36 -10.12 -1.74 -8.73
N THR A 37 -9.41 -0.79 -8.11
CA THR A 37 -8.32 -0.04 -8.77
C THR A 37 -7.12 0.17 -7.84
N CYS A 38 -5.94 0.29 -8.45
CA CYS A 38 -4.67 0.67 -7.80
C CYS A 38 -3.98 1.71 -8.68
N GLN A 39 -3.68 2.89 -8.14
CA GLN A 39 -2.98 3.97 -8.83
C GLN A 39 -1.86 4.52 -7.95
N VAL A 40 -0.80 5.03 -8.59
CA VAL A 40 0.24 5.79 -7.90
C VAL A 40 0.14 7.23 -8.33
N ASP A 41 0.04 8.14 -7.36
CA ASP A 41 0.02 9.57 -7.64
C ASP A 41 1.44 10.12 -7.90
N PRO A 42 1.60 11.38 -8.34
CA PRO A 42 2.93 11.95 -8.58
C PRO A 42 3.84 12.08 -7.34
N LEU A 43 3.28 11.97 -6.13
CA LEU A 43 4.04 11.99 -4.87
C LEU A 43 4.47 10.59 -4.42
N GLY A 44 4.00 9.53 -5.10
CA GLY A 44 4.35 8.16 -4.78
C GLY A 44 3.33 7.45 -3.87
N ASN A 45 2.17 8.06 -3.56
CA ASN A 45 1.14 7.40 -2.76
C ASN A 45 0.47 6.29 -3.57
N LEU A 46 0.25 5.13 -2.95
CA LEU A 46 -0.58 4.06 -3.52
C LEU A 46 -2.03 4.28 -3.11
N ILE A 47 -2.84 4.73 -4.07
CA ILE A 47 -4.26 4.96 -3.89
C ILE A 47 -5.02 3.75 -4.44
N CYS A 48 -5.77 3.08 -3.56
CA CYS A 48 -6.61 1.95 -3.90
C CYS A 48 -8.08 2.27 -3.63
N SER A 49 -8.97 1.86 -4.52
CA SER A 49 -10.41 2.06 -4.34
C SER A 49 -11.18 0.74 -4.48
N ARG A 50 -12.29 0.64 -3.74
CA ARG A 50 -13.23 -0.48 -3.85
C ARG A 50 -14.66 0.00 -3.59
N GLY A 51 -15.59 -0.47 -4.40
CA GLY A 51 -17.02 -0.23 -4.23
C GLY A 51 -17.48 1.12 -4.76
N GLU A 52 -18.77 1.40 -4.55
CA GLU A 52 -19.48 2.58 -5.04
C GLU A 52 -20.26 3.22 -3.88
N GLY A 53 -20.45 4.55 -3.92
CA GLY A 53 -21.23 5.29 -2.91
C GLY A 53 -20.46 6.46 -2.29
N GLU A 54 -20.82 6.82 -1.06
CA GLU A 54 -20.14 7.88 -0.31
C GLU A 54 -18.70 7.46 -0.01
N ALA A 55 -17.75 8.35 -0.33
CA ALA A 55 -16.33 8.05 -0.21
C ALA A 55 -15.85 8.14 1.24
N VAL A 56 -15.18 7.08 1.72
CA VAL A 56 -14.45 7.06 2.99
C VAL A 56 -12.98 6.76 2.69
N MET A 57 -12.09 7.65 3.13
CA MET A 57 -10.64 7.46 2.99
C MET A 57 -10.07 6.85 4.27
N LEU A 58 -9.36 5.74 4.12
CA LEU A 58 -8.50 5.16 5.15
C LEU A 58 -7.06 5.41 4.73
N ASP A 59 -6.26 5.94 5.63
CA ASP A 59 -4.88 6.33 5.35
C ASP A 59 -3.92 5.70 6.36
N ALA A 60 -2.79 5.22 5.84
CA ALA A 60 -1.69 4.68 6.61
C ALA A 60 -0.39 4.99 5.86
N HIS A 61 0.51 5.70 6.53
CA HIS A 61 1.80 6.05 5.95
C HIS A 61 2.66 4.79 5.75
N MET A 62 3.43 4.76 4.66
CA MET A 62 4.27 3.62 4.28
C MET A 62 5.76 3.83 4.58
N ASP A 63 6.14 5.09 4.85
CA ASP A 63 7.51 5.51 5.08
C ASP A 63 8.01 5.17 6.50
N GLU A 64 9.33 5.05 6.62
CA GLU A 64 10.09 4.84 7.86
C GLU A 64 11.14 5.94 8.13
#